data_AF-A0A3A9BU17-F1
#
_entry.id   AF-A0A3A9BU17-F1
#
_cell.length_a   1.000
_cell.length_b   1.000
_cell.length_c   1.000
_cell.angle_alpha   90.00
_cell.angle_beta   90.00
_cell.angle_gamma   90.00
#
_symmetry.space_group_name_H-M   'P 1'
#
loop_
_entity.id
_entity.type
_entity.pdbx_description
1 polymer ?
#
loop_
_entity_poly.entity_id
_entity_poly.type
_entity_poly.pdbx_seq_one_letter_code
_entity_poly.pdbx_strand_id
1 'polypeptide(L)'
;MDCDILWSVGRDGGISMNEEIKVHPIKSFKDYGLAKRNFEELTKKISSLQLDLELDDEETPKLESGIVEMEHKLEEQKKHITEFINAQENYDSKFLSSNLDYLLKMHGLRISDLEELLGVSAGYVSRTVNPDSKKRLSVDIVWKISAIFQVNVDDLLNIDFQIPTQSLCDVIAFFKKLKQETDEATIHWNNQGNKQENYVGIFFRESEEGGLDGTKRYQYAPDGYANETKAIGLTDDIFSAETSIGEIYLLPLENQFGEKGYELYHYTGGENYSSNYDTTDLDLICSTFYDKSNALKGKCDELFKSVKLHESDFVISESAKSLIDRYLNPKRNNADGFMNIPDGIDEELPFN
;
A
#
# COMPACT_ATOMS: atom_id res chain seq x y z
N MET A 1 -7.00 3.71 -29.40
CA MET A 1 -6.81 2.63 -28.43
C MET A 1 -7.80 2.94 -27.34
N ASP A 2 -8.94 2.27 -27.39
CA ASP A 2 -10.08 2.53 -26.53
C ASP A 2 -9.76 2.04 -25.12
N CYS A 3 -9.76 2.96 -24.15
CA CYS A 3 -9.60 2.65 -22.75
C CYS A 3 -10.94 2.18 -22.17
N ASP A 4 -11.30 0.93 -22.45
CA ASP A 4 -12.28 0.19 -21.66
C ASP A 4 -11.66 -0.14 -20.29
N ILE A 5 -11.83 0.77 -19.34
CA ILE A 5 -11.56 0.48 -17.93
C ILE A 5 -12.72 -0.36 -17.40
N LEU A 6 -12.39 -1.64 -17.15
CA LEU A 6 -13.16 -2.69 -16.50
C LEU A 6 -14.20 -2.21 -15.47
N TRP A 7 -15.47 -2.36 -15.82
CA TRP A 7 -16.58 -2.50 -14.88
C TRP A 7 -16.86 -4.00 -14.72
N SER A 8 -16.24 -4.65 -13.74
CA SER A 8 -16.63 -6.00 -13.34
C SER A 8 -17.74 -5.91 -12.28
N VAL A 9 -18.99 -5.96 -12.74
CA VAL A 9 -20.12 -6.42 -11.92
C VAL A 9 -20.65 -7.67 -12.59
N GLY A 10 -20.81 -8.72 -11.79
CA GLY A 10 -21.08 -10.08 -12.23
C GLY A 10 -22.23 -10.18 -13.23
N ARG A 11 -21.99 -10.96 -14.29
CA ARG A 11 -23.04 -11.60 -15.07
C ARG A 11 -23.69 -12.64 -14.15
N ASP A 12 -24.85 -12.33 -13.60
CA ASP A 12 -25.91 -13.30 -13.37
C ASP A 12 -27.25 -12.58 -13.21
N GLY A 13 -28.25 -13.13 -13.88
CA GLY A 13 -29.48 -12.46 -14.30
C GLY A 13 -30.50 -12.14 -13.20
N GLY A 14 -31.38 -11.19 -13.56
CA GLY A 14 -32.59 -10.83 -12.84
C GLY A 14 -32.61 -9.35 -12.48
N ILE A 15 -33.25 -8.52 -13.30
CA ILE A 15 -33.53 -7.12 -12.97
C ILE A 15 -34.50 -7.10 -11.78
N SER A 16 -33.97 -6.92 -10.58
CA SER A 16 -34.78 -6.65 -9.39
C SER A 16 -35.22 -5.20 -9.41
N MET A 17 -36.52 -4.98 -9.55
CA MET A 17 -37.19 -3.67 -9.59
C MET A 17 -37.19 -2.95 -8.21
N ASN A 18 -36.36 -3.39 -7.26
CA ASN A 18 -36.50 -3.11 -5.82
C ASN A 18 -35.26 -2.52 -5.12
N GLU A 19 -34.17 -2.16 -5.82
CA GLU A 19 -33.21 -1.25 -5.19
C GLU A 19 -33.85 0.14 -5.10
N GLU A 20 -34.27 0.53 -3.90
CA GLU A 20 -34.80 1.86 -3.60
C GLU A 20 -33.79 2.92 -4.03
N ILE A 21 -34.00 3.48 -5.21
CA ILE A 21 -33.30 4.66 -5.70
C ILE A 21 -33.62 5.81 -4.73
N LYS A 22 -32.59 6.31 -4.04
CA LYS A 22 -32.67 7.39 -3.05
C LYS A 22 -31.92 8.63 -3.52
N VAL A 23 -32.43 9.79 -3.13
CA VAL A 23 -31.73 11.07 -3.25
C VAL A 23 -30.73 11.15 -2.10
N HIS A 24 -29.46 11.38 -2.41
CA HIS A 24 -28.39 11.48 -1.43
C HIS A 24 -28.15 12.93 -1.03
N PRO A 25 -28.30 13.29 0.27
CA PRO A 25 -27.91 14.60 0.76
C PRO A 25 -26.38 14.75 0.74
N ILE A 26 -25.89 15.96 0.46
CA ILE A 26 -24.46 16.23 0.32
C ILE A 26 -24.01 17.17 1.45
N LYS A 27 -23.14 16.69 2.34
CA LYS A 27 -22.53 17.50 3.42
C LYS A 27 -21.00 17.53 3.36
N SER A 28 -20.40 16.60 2.61
CA SER A 28 -18.97 16.45 2.43
C SER A 28 -18.62 16.10 0.98
N PHE A 29 -17.33 16.18 0.61
CA PHE A 29 -16.87 15.72 -0.71
C PHE A 29 -17.05 14.21 -0.92
N LYS A 30 -17.04 13.41 0.17
CA LYS A 30 -17.38 11.99 0.12
C LYS A 30 -18.84 11.78 -0.29
N ASP A 31 -19.75 12.54 0.31
CA ASP A 31 -21.17 12.50 -0.04
C ASP A 31 -21.40 12.98 -1.47
N TYR A 32 -20.64 13.98 -1.93
CA TYR A 32 -20.67 14.49 -3.30
C TYR A 32 -20.33 13.39 -4.30
N GLY A 33 -19.26 12.61 -4.05
CA GLY A 33 -18.86 11.51 -4.93
C GLY A 33 -19.90 10.38 -4.99
N LEU A 34 -20.57 10.09 -3.87
CA LEU A 34 -21.67 9.11 -3.86
C LEU A 34 -22.89 9.64 -4.62
N ALA A 35 -23.29 10.89 -4.36
CA ALA A 35 -24.38 11.56 -5.04
C ALA A 35 -24.16 11.66 -6.56
N LYS A 36 -22.92 11.90 -7.00
CA LYS A 36 -22.55 11.99 -8.42
C LYS A 36 -22.65 10.64 -9.12
N ARG A 37 -22.16 9.56 -8.50
CA ARG A 37 -22.29 8.20 -9.04
C ARG A 37 -23.75 7.78 -9.17
N ASN A 38 -24.54 8.01 -8.11
CA ASN A 38 -25.98 7.75 -8.14
C ASN A 38 -26.68 8.56 -9.25
N PHE A 39 -26.31 9.83 -9.44
CA PHE A 39 -26.84 10.67 -10.52
C PHE A 39 -26.51 10.09 -11.92
N GLU A 40 -25.30 9.59 -12.14
CA GLU A 40 -24.88 8.98 -13.40
C GLU A 40 -25.59 7.65 -13.67
N GLU A 41 -25.73 6.80 -12.64
CA GLU A 41 -26.48 5.53 -12.72
C GLU A 41 -27.96 5.77 -13.01
N LEU A 42 -28.57 6.75 -12.34
CA LEU A 42 -29.95 7.16 -12.59
C LEU A 42 -30.16 7.64 -14.02
N THR A 43 -29.26 8.48 -14.52
CA THR A 43 -29.32 8.98 -15.90
C THR A 43 -29.27 7.82 -16.90
N LYS A 44 -28.35 6.88 -16.73
CA LYS A 44 -28.24 5.69 -17.59
C LYS A 44 -29.48 4.82 -17.53
N LYS A 45 -30.03 4.59 -16.33
CA LYS A 45 -31.23 3.78 -16.13
C LYS A 45 -32.46 4.41 -16.79
N ILE A 46 -32.65 5.72 -16.64
CA ILE A 46 -33.72 6.46 -17.32
C ILE A 46 -33.57 6.34 -18.84
N SER A 47 -32.38 6.57 -19.40
CA SER A 47 -32.15 6.46 -20.84
C SER A 47 -32.40 5.04 -21.38
N SER A 48 -32.05 3.99 -20.62
CA SER A 48 -32.36 2.61 -20.99
C SER A 48 -33.86 2.35 -21.04
N LEU A 49 -34.59 2.77 -20.00
CA LEU A 49 -36.04 2.54 -19.92
C LEU A 49 -36.82 3.36 -20.95
N GLN A 50 -36.33 4.56 -21.30
CA GLN A 50 -36.88 5.36 -22.40
C GLN A 50 -36.72 4.65 -23.75
N LEU A 51 -35.57 3.99 -23.99
CA LEU A 51 -35.36 3.20 -25.20
C LEU A 51 -36.27 1.95 -25.23
N ASP A 52 -36.46 1.29 -24.09
CA ASP A 52 -37.37 0.14 -23.98
C ASP A 52 -38.83 0.54 -24.23
N LEU A 53 -39.23 1.75 -23.80
CA LEU A 53 -40.56 2.33 -24.04
C LEU A 53 -40.82 2.60 -25.53
N GLU A 54 -39.78 2.90 -26.32
CA GLU A 54 -39.90 3.10 -27.78
C GLU A 54 -40.11 1.77 -28.55
N LEU A 55 -39.96 0.61 -27.89
CA LEU A 55 -39.95 -0.71 -28.53
C LEU A 55 -41.15 -1.62 -28.17
N ASP A 56 -41.98 -1.28 -27.18
CA ASP A 56 -43.04 -2.18 -26.67
C ASP A 56 -44.38 -1.47 -26.32
N ASP A 57 -45.50 -2.02 -26.80
CA ASP A 57 -46.84 -1.36 -26.76
C ASP A 57 -47.75 -1.78 -25.57
N GLU A 58 -47.43 -2.84 -24.79
CA GLU A 58 -48.38 -3.43 -23.83
C GLU A 58 -48.20 -3.06 -22.33
N GLU A 59 -47.05 -2.53 -21.88
CA GLU A 59 -46.79 -2.15 -20.46
C GLU A 59 -46.59 -0.64 -20.21
N THR A 60 -46.89 0.20 -21.20
CA THR A 60 -46.52 1.63 -21.31
C THR A 60 -46.85 2.50 -20.08
N PRO A 61 -48.06 2.46 -19.46
CA PRO A 61 -48.44 3.45 -18.44
C PRO A 61 -47.71 3.31 -17.10
N LYS A 62 -47.35 2.08 -16.69
CA LYS A 62 -46.61 1.84 -15.44
C LYS A 62 -45.14 2.22 -15.60
N LEU A 63 -44.58 1.92 -16.77
CA LEU A 63 -43.20 2.25 -17.11
C LEU A 63 -43.02 3.77 -17.22
N GLU A 64 -43.94 4.47 -17.88
CA GLU A 64 -44.00 5.94 -17.93
C GLU A 64 -44.04 6.56 -16.53
N SER A 65 -44.93 6.08 -15.65
CA SER A 65 -45.03 6.60 -14.28
C SER A 65 -43.74 6.38 -13.47
N GLY A 66 -43.06 5.25 -13.67
CA GLY A 66 -41.79 4.97 -13.00
C GLY A 66 -40.66 5.88 -13.50
N ILE A 67 -40.60 6.12 -14.81
CA ILE A 67 -39.63 7.05 -15.42
C ILE A 67 -39.81 8.47 -14.86
N VAL A 68 -41.05 8.96 -14.78
CA VAL A 68 -41.35 10.30 -14.23
C VAL A 68 -40.89 10.43 -12.76
N GLU A 69 -41.09 9.40 -11.94
CA GLU A 69 -40.60 9.41 -10.55
C GLU A 69 -39.06 9.46 -10.50
N MET A 70 -38.38 8.70 -11.36
CA MET A 70 -36.92 8.71 -11.45
C MET A 70 -36.38 10.05 -11.96
N GLU A 71 -37.04 10.68 -12.93
CA GLU A 71 -36.69 12.03 -13.42
C GLU A 71 -36.83 13.07 -12.31
N HIS A 72 -37.88 13.00 -11.48
CA HIS A 72 -38.02 13.89 -10.34
C HIS A 72 -36.86 13.73 -9.34
N LYS A 73 -36.50 12.48 -8.99
CA LYS A 73 -35.35 12.20 -8.11
C LYS A 73 -34.02 12.66 -8.73
N LEU A 74 -33.87 12.53 -10.05
CA LEU A 74 -32.69 13.00 -10.79
C LEU A 74 -32.54 14.53 -10.69
N GLU A 75 -33.63 15.28 -10.90
CA GLU A 75 -33.61 16.74 -10.77
C GLU A 75 -33.39 17.19 -9.32
N GLU A 76 -33.95 16.48 -8.33
CA GLU A 76 -33.67 16.75 -6.91
C GLU A 76 -32.18 16.52 -6.57
N GLN A 77 -31.60 15.41 -7.04
CA GLN A 77 -30.18 15.11 -6.85
C GLN A 77 -29.29 16.16 -7.52
N LYS A 78 -29.63 16.59 -8.74
CA LYS A 78 -28.93 17.65 -9.50
C LYS A 78 -28.95 18.99 -8.77
N LYS A 79 -30.07 19.33 -8.13
CA LYS A 79 -30.18 20.51 -7.29
C LYS A 79 -29.20 20.45 -6.13
N HIS A 80 -29.14 19.36 -5.38
CA HIS A 80 -28.18 19.19 -4.28
C HIS A 80 -26.72 19.26 -4.75
N ILE A 81 -26.40 18.63 -5.88
CA ILE A 81 -25.06 18.70 -6.49
C ILE A 81 -24.69 20.15 -6.82
N THR A 82 -25.62 20.89 -7.44
CA THR A 82 -25.41 22.29 -7.84
C THR A 82 -25.24 23.20 -6.62
N GLU A 83 -26.08 23.04 -5.60
CA GLU A 83 -26.00 23.78 -4.34
C GLU A 83 -24.64 23.54 -3.65
N PHE A 84 -24.17 22.29 -3.59
CA PHE A 84 -22.87 21.97 -3.03
C PHE A 84 -21.73 22.60 -3.82
N ILE A 85 -21.73 22.50 -5.16
CA ILE A 85 -20.71 23.12 -6.01
C ILE A 85 -20.66 24.63 -5.78
N ASN A 86 -21.82 25.30 -5.74
CA ASN A 86 -21.90 26.75 -5.51
C ASN A 86 -21.41 27.12 -4.11
N ALA A 87 -21.70 26.32 -3.09
CA ALA A 87 -21.17 26.54 -1.74
C ALA A 87 -19.64 26.44 -1.67
N GLN A 88 -19.02 25.70 -2.60
CA GLN A 88 -17.58 25.50 -2.68
C GLN A 88 -16.89 26.41 -3.71
N GLU A 89 -17.55 27.48 -4.20
CA GLU A 89 -17.01 28.36 -5.26
C GLU A 89 -15.59 28.90 -4.96
N ASN A 90 -15.20 28.98 -3.68
CA ASN A 90 -13.91 29.50 -3.22
C ASN A 90 -13.05 28.51 -2.42
N TYR A 91 -13.17 27.19 -2.65
CA TYR A 91 -12.38 26.17 -1.94
C TYR A 91 -10.86 26.47 -1.99
N ASP A 92 -10.16 26.25 -0.87
CA ASP A 92 -8.70 26.43 -0.84
C ASP A 92 -8.04 25.39 -1.74
N SER A 93 -7.20 25.84 -2.66
CA SER A 93 -6.49 25.02 -3.66
C SER A 93 -4.98 25.16 -3.53
N LYS A 94 -4.50 25.66 -2.38
CA LYS A 94 -3.08 25.91 -2.11
C LYS A 94 -2.18 24.76 -2.52
N PHE A 95 -2.55 23.52 -2.17
CA PHE A 95 -1.74 22.34 -2.45
C PHE A 95 -2.13 21.61 -3.74
N LEU A 96 -3.23 21.99 -4.40
CA LEU A 96 -3.74 21.26 -5.56
C LEU A 96 -2.70 21.17 -6.69
N SER A 97 -2.01 22.28 -6.98
CA SER A 97 -1.00 22.34 -8.03
C SER A 97 0.20 21.43 -7.74
N SER A 98 0.76 21.53 -6.53
CA SER A 98 1.92 20.77 -6.09
C SER A 98 1.60 19.29 -5.92
N ASN A 99 0.41 18.97 -5.42
CA ASN A 99 -0.07 17.60 -5.28
C ASN A 99 -0.35 16.96 -6.64
N LEU A 100 -0.88 17.72 -7.61
CA LEU A 100 -1.10 17.20 -8.95
C LEU A 100 0.20 16.88 -9.66
N ASP A 101 1.19 17.78 -9.58
CA ASP A 101 2.53 17.52 -10.14
C ASP A 101 3.19 16.29 -9.50
N TYR A 102 3.05 16.13 -8.18
CA TYR A 102 3.49 14.96 -7.46
C TYR A 102 2.82 13.67 -7.95
N LEU A 103 1.48 13.64 -8.01
CA LEU A 103 0.71 12.47 -8.47
C LEU A 103 1.03 12.11 -9.92
N LEU A 104 1.13 13.10 -10.81
CA LEU A 104 1.49 12.89 -12.22
C LEU A 104 2.86 12.22 -12.36
N LYS A 105 3.87 12.74 -11.65
CA LYS A 105 5.22 12.15 -11.63
C LYS A 105 5.21 10.72 -11.11
N MET A 106 4.48 10.48 -10.03
CA MET A 106 4.38 9.16 -9.40
C MET A 106 3.73 8.11 -10.29
N HIS A 107 2.78 8.52 -11.12
CA HIS A 107 2.10 7.63 -12.06
C HIS A 107 2.74 7.63 -13.46
N GLY A 108 3.86 8.34 -13.67
CA GLY A 108 4.50 8.46 -14.98
C GLY A 108 3.63 9.13 -16.05
N LEU A 109 2.65 9.95 -15.63
CA LEU A 109 1.68 10.61 -16.49
C LEU A 109 2.10 12.06 -16.76
N ARG A 110 1.86 12.54 -17.97
CA ARG A 110 1.93 13.97 -18.29
C ARG A 110 0.59 14.62 -18.01
N ILE A 111 0.60 15.93 -17.79
CA ILE A 111 -0.64 16.70 -17.62
C ILE A 111 -1.58 16.58 -18.81
N SER A 112 -1.05 16.41 -20.03
CA SER A 112 -1.84 16.15 -21.24
C SER A 112 -2.59 14.81 -21.17
N ASP A 113 -1.96 13.79 -20.58
CA ASP A 113 -2.55 12.46 -20.45
C ASP A 113 -3.69 12.52 -19.41
N LEU A 114 -3.52 13.30 -18.35
CA LEU A 114 -4.61 13.59 -17.39
C LEU A 114 -5.75 14.38 -18.04
N GLU A 115 -5.46 15.38 -18.87
CA GLU A 115 -6.50 16.14 -19.57
C GLU A 115 -7.33 15.26 -20.51
N GLU A 116 -6.68 14.31 -21.18
CA GLU A 116 -7.35 13.27 -21.98
C GLU A 116 -8.24 12.38 -21.11
N LEU A 117 -7.73 11.86 -19.98
CA LEU A 117 -8.51 11.04 -19.03
C LEU A 117 -9.71 11.79 -18.45
N LEU A 118 -9.59 13.09 -18.23
CA LEU A 118 -10.68 13.94 -17.74
C LEU A 118 -11.69 14.35 -18.83
N GLY A 119 -11.37 14.08 -20.11
CA GLY A 119 -12.16 14.52 -21.25
C GLY A 119 -12.21 16.04 -21.40
N VAL A 120 -11.15 16.76 -21.02
CA VAL A 120 -11.06 18.22 -21.11
C VAL A 120 -10.08 18.67 -22.19
N SER A 121 -10.20 19.92 -22.63
CA SER A 121 -9.31 20.47 -23.67
C SER A 121 -7.87 20.56 -23.19
N ALA A 122 -6.92 20.34 -24.09
CA ALA A 122 -5.49 20.51 -23.81
C ALA A 122 -5.16 21.90 -23.19
N GLY A 123 -4.33 21.85 -22.16
CA GLY A 123 -3.92 22.96 -21.32
C GLY A 123 -5.01 23.51 -20.39
N TYR A 124 -6.22 22.95 -20.35
CA TYR A 124 -7.27 23.39 -19.41
C TYR A 124 -6.77 23.31 -17.97
N VAL A 125 -6.30 22.13 -17.56
CA VAL A 125 -5.85 21.87 -16.18
C VAL A 125 -4.66 22.77 -15.87
N SER A 126 -3.65 22.80 -16.74
CA SER A 126 -2.42 23.60 -16.56
C SER A 126 -2.70 25.09 -16.33
N ARG A 127 -3.68 25.67 -17.03
CA ARG A 127 -4.06 27.09 -16.90
C ARG A 127 -4.81 27.36 -15.61
N THR A 128 -5.58 26.39 -15.11
CA THR A 128 -6.47 26.57 -13.94
C THR A 128 -5.84 26.21 -12.61
N VAL A 129 -4.82 25.34 -12.59
CA VAL A 129 -4.12 24.96 -11.35
C VAL A 129 -2.92 25.87 -11.06
N ASN A 130 -2.62 26.82 -11.94
CA ASN A 130 -1.58 27.81 -11.70
C ASN A 130 -1.99 28.72 -10.52
N PRO A 131 -1.15 28.88 -9.48
CA PRO A 131 -1.43 29.75 -8.33
C PRO A 131 -1.79 31.20 -8.71
N ASP A 132 -1.25 31.70 -9.82
CA ASP A 132 -1.49 33.06 -10.31
C ASP A 132 -2.78 33.19 -11.15
N SER A 133 -3.47 32.07 -11.41
CA SER A 133 -4.70 32.05 -12.19
C SER A 133 -5.89 32.59 -11.38
N LYS A 134 -6.65 33.49 -11.99
CA LYS A 134 -7.97 33.92 -11.48
C LYS A 134 -9.06 32.85 -11.66
N LYS A 135 -8.79 31.80 -12.43
CA LYS A 135 -9.72 30.69 -12.69
C LYS A 135 -9.25 29.44 -11.95
N ARG A 136 -10.15 28.80 -11.20
CA ARG A 136 -9.91 27.53 -10.51
C ARG A 136 -10.55 26.37 -11.27
N LEU A 137 -10.08 25.16 -11.00
CA LEU A 137 -10.76 23.94 -11.44
C LEU A 137 -12.14 23.86 -10.78
N SER A 138 -13.13 23.36 -11.51
CA SER A 138 -14.43 23.06 -10.90
C SER A 138 -14.29 21.90 -9.91
N VAL A 139 -15.15 21.87 -8.89
CA VAL A 139 -15.20 20.78 -7.90
C VAL A 139 -15.39 19.41 -8.57
N ASP A 140 -16.18 19.35 -9.65
CA ASP A 140 -16.36 18.14 -10.46
C ASP A 140 -15.03 17.61 -11.02
N ILE A 141 -14.18 18.50 -11.54
CA ILE A 141 -12.87 18.10 -12.07
C ILE A 141 -11.93 17.70 -10.93
N VAL A 142 -11.92 18.43 -9.81
CA VAL A 142 -11.10 18.07 -8.64
C VAL A 142 -11.50 16.69 -8.10
N TRP A 143 -12.80 16.39 -8.03
CA TRP A 143 -13.29 15.07 -7.63
C TRP A 143 -12.89 13.98 -8.63
N LYS A 144 -12.99 14.23 -9.94
CA LYS A 144 -12.52 13.27 -10.95
C LYS A 144 -11.03 12.98 -10.84
N ILE A 145 -10.21 14.01 -10.60
CA ILE A 145 -8.78 13.85 -10.32
C ILE A 145 -8.60 12.95 -9.10
N SER A 146 -9.35 13.21 -8.02
CA SER A 146 -9.27 12.41 -6.80
C SER A 146 -9.66 10.94 -7.04
N ALA A 147 -10.66 10.69 -7.89
CA ALA A 147 -11.07 9.35 -8.29
C ALA A 147 -10.02 8.64 -9.15
N ILE A 148 -9.42 9.33 -10.14
CA ILE A 148 -8.36 8.80 -11.01
C ILE A 148 -7.14 8.37 -10.17
N PHE A 149 -6.72 9.20 -9.22
CA PHE A 149 -5.54 8.93 -8.39
C PHE A 149 -5.85 8.18 -7.08
N GLN A 150 -7.11 7.85 -6.84
CA GLN A 150 -7.59 7.19 -5.62
C GLN A 150 -7.10 7.90 -4.35
N VAL A 151 -7.36 9.21 -4.27
CA VAL A 151 -7.07 10.07 -3.12
C VAL A 151 -8.33 10.77 -2.64
N ASN A 152 -8.37 11.15 -1.37
CA ASN A 152 -9.45 11.98 -0.84
C ASN A 152 -9.34 13.41 -1.43
N VAL A 153 -10.47 14.02 -1.76
CA VAL A 153 -10.54 15.42 -2.20
C VAL A 153 -10.01 16.35 -1.10
N ASP A 154 -10.34 16.09 0.17
CA ASP A 154 -9.87 16.91 1.29
C ASP A 154 -8.35 16.86 1.41
N ASP A 155 -7.75 15.68 1.25
CA ASP A 155 -6.30 15.51 1.29
C ASP A 155 -5.62 16.18 0.09
N LEU A 156 -6.20 16.00 -1.11
CA LEU A 156 -5.72 16.61 -2.35
C LEU A 156 -5.66 18.15 -2.28
N LEU A 157 -6.56 18.76 -1.50
CA LEU A 157 -6.65 20.22 -1.36
C LEU A 157 -5.86 20.76 -0.17
N ASN A 158 -5.82 20.02 0.94
CA ASN A 158 -5.39 20.56 2.24
C ASN A 158 -4.09 19.94 2.79
N ILE A 159 -3.62 18.82 2.25
CA ILE A 159 -2.39 18.15 2.69
C ILE A 159 -1.33 18.31 1.60
N ASP A 160 -0.12 18.68 1.98
CA ASP A 160 1.01 18.69 1.05
C ASP A 160 1.56 17.28 0.87
N PHE A 161 1.30 16.66 -0.29
CA PHE A 161 1.79 15.30 -0.59
C PHE A 161 3.31 15.22 -0.74
N GLN A 162 3.99 16.37 -0.84
CA GLN A 162 5.45 16.41 -0.89
C GLN A 162 6.07 16.34 0.51
N ILE A 163 5.28 16.56 1.57
CA ILE A 163 5.73 16.43 2.95
C ILE A 163 5.45 15.00 3.42
N PRO A 164 6.48 14.22 3.78
CA PRO A 164 6.30 12.89 4.34
C PRO A 164 5.40 12.94 5.58
N THR A 165 4.45 12.00 5.69
CA THR A 165 3.68 11.84 6.93
C THR A 165 4.61 11.45 8.08
N GLN A 166 4.22 11.72 9.33
CA GLN A 166 5.01 11.29 10.49
C GLN A 166 5.27 9.77 10.45
N SER A 167 4.28 8.98 10.06
CA SER A 167 4.42 7.53 9.88
C SER A 167 5.49 7.17 8.84
N LEU A 168 5.56 7.89 7.70
CA LEU A 168 6.63 7.67 6.72
C LEU A 168 8.00 8.08 7.28
N CYS A 169 8.07 9.19 8.04
CA CYS A 169 9.29 9.58 8.75
C CYS A 169 9.75 8.51 9.75
N ASP A 170 8.82 7.93 10.51
CA ASP A 170 9.09 6.89 11.51
C ASP A 170 9.62 5.61 10.83
N VAL A 171 8.99 5.19 9.73
CA VAL A 171 9.48 4.04 8.94
C VAL A 171 10.87 4.34 8.35
N ILE A 172 11.12 5.54 7.81
CA ILE A 172 12.45 5.92 7.33
C ILE A 172 13.49 5.89 8.45
N ALA A 173 13.15 6.38 9.64
CA ALA A 173 14.04 6.35 10.81
C ALA A 173 14.33 4.91 11.25
N PHE A 174 13.32 4.05 11.24
CA PHE A 174 13.46 2.62 11.50
C PHE A 174 14.41 1.96 10.51
N PHE A 175 14.25 2.16 9.19
CA PHE A 175 15.15 1.62 8.17
C PHE A 175 16.60 2.10 8.33
N LYS A 176 16.80 3.37 8.70
CA LYS A 176 18.15 3.90 8.96
C LYS A 176 18.82 3.17 10.13
N LYS A 177 18.09 2.95 11.23
CA LYS A 177 18.59 2.21 12.39
C LYS A 177 18.87 0.75 12.04
N LEU A 178 17.92 0.08 11.40
CA LEU A 178 18.06 -1.33 11.01
C LEU A 178 19.24 -1.56 10.07
N LYS A 179 19.44 -0.66 9.10
CA LYS A 179 20.61 -0.71 8.20
C LYS A 179 21.91 -0.48 8.97
N GLN A 180 21.96 0.51 9.86
CA GLN A 180 23.15 0.74 10.68
C GLN A 180 23.50 -0.51 11.52
N GLU A 181 22.51 -1.11 12.17
CA GLU A 181 22.68 -2.33 12.96
C GLU A 181 23.11 -3.54 12.10
N THR A 182 22.69 -3.58 10.83
CA THR A 182 23.16 -4.58 9.85
C THR A 182 24.61 -4.33 9.44
N ASP A 183 24.98 -3.09 9.08
CA ASP A 183 26.34 -2.72 8.67
C ASP A 183 27.36 -2.91 9.82
N GLU A 184 26.93 -2.70 11.06
CA GLU A 184 27.74 -2.91 12.27
C GLU A 184 27.77 -4.38 12.72
N ALA A 185 27.09 -5.28 11.99
CA ALA A 185 26.93 -6.70 12.31
C ALA A 185 26.41 -6.95 13.74
N THR A 186 25.58 -6.03 14.26
CA THR A 186 24.87 -6.21 15.54
C THR A 186 23.58 -7.00 15.37
N ILE A 187 23.00 -6.95 14.17
CA ILE A 187 21.92 -7.83 13.73
C ILE A 187 22.47 -8.80 12.68
N HIS A 188 22.14 -10.07 12.83
CA HIS A 188 22.53 -11.12 11.90
C HIS A 188 21.30 -11.59 11.10
N TRP A 189 21.46 -11.63 9.78
CA TRP A 189 20.40 -12.03 8.87
C TRP A 189 20.60 -13.49 8.45
N ASN A 190 19.53 -14.26 8.50
CA ASN A 190 19.46 -15.63 8.04
C ASN A 190 18.79 -15.67 6.66
N ASN A 191 19.48 -16.24 5.68
CA ASN A 191 18.90 -16.51 4.37
C ASN A 191 17.92 -17.69 4.49
N GLN A 192 16.63 -17.41 4.28
CA GLN A 192 15.55 -18.39 4.32
C GLN A 192 15.28 -19.03 2.95
N GLY A 193 15.97 -18.58 1.91
CA GLY A 193 15.85 -19.02 0.53
C GLY A 193 14.66 -18.42 -0.21
N ASN A 194 14.57 -18.77 -1.50
CA ASN A 194 13.46 -18.42 -2.40
C ASN A 194 12.76 -19.65 -3.00
N LYS A 195 13.21 -20.85 -2.66
CA LYS A 195 12.74 -22.08 -3.31
C LYS A 195 11.35 -22.43 -2.78
N GLN A 196 10.39 -22.45 -3.70
CA GLN A 196 9.00 -22.91 -3.50
C GLN A 196 8.89 -24.28 -2.78
N GLU A 197 9.96 -25.09 -2.79
CA GLU A 197 10.00 -26.42 -2.20
C GLU A 197 10.45 -26.46 -0.72
N ASN A 198 11.09 -25.40 -0.21
CA ASN A 198 11.61 -25.31 1.17
C ASN A 198 10.86 -24.25 1.98
N TYR A 199 9.54 -24.29 1.95
CA TYR A 199 8.58 -23.35 2.55
C TYR A 199 9.11 -22.51 3.73
N VAL A 200 9.25 -21.20 3.50
CA VAL A 200 8.87 -20.22 4.52
C VAL A 200 7.34 -20.14 4.48
N GLY A 201 6.69 -21.21 4.97
CA GLY A 201 5.28 -21.54 4.70
C GLY A 201 4.25 -20.50 5.13
N ILE A 202 4.70 -19.47 5.85
CA ILE A 202 3.89 -18.33 6.28
C ILE A 202 3.62 -17.32 5.15
N PHE A 203 4.44 -17.27 4.09
CA PHE A 203 4.28 -16.30 2.98
C PHE A 203 3.63 -16.89 1.72
N PHE A 204 3.49 -18.21 1.64
CA PHE A 204 3.03 -18.92 0.44
C PHE A 204 1.90 -19.88 0.76
N ARG A 205 0.90 -19.94 -0.12
CA ARG A 205 -0.19 -20.91 -0.05
C ARG A 205 -0.24 -21.80 -1.29
N GLU A 206 -0.65 -23.05 -1.10
CA GLU A 206 -0.89 -23.97 -2.20
C GLU A 206 -2.08 -23.47 -3.03
N SER A 207 -1.89 -23.32 -4.34
CA SER A 207 -2.94 -22.96 -5.28
C SER A 207 -3.88 -24.14 -5.47
N GLU A 208 -5.20 -23.87 -5.47
CA GLU A 208 -6.24 -24.88 -5.71
C GLU A 208 -6.17 -25.46 -7.13
N GLU A 209 -5.59 -24.70 -8.09
CA GLU A 209 -5.32 -25.16 -9.45
C GLU A 209 -3.94 -25.83 -9.53
N GLY A 210 -3.87 -27.08 -9.07
CA GLY A 210 -2.71 -27.93 -9.30
C GLY A 210 -2.36 -28.04 -10.79
N GLY A 211 -1.08 -28.22 -11.10
CA GLY A 211 -0.66 -28.55 -12.46
C GLY A 211 -1.37 -29.82 -12.94
N LEU A 212 -1.71 -29.90 -14.24
CA LEU A 212 -2.33 -31.08 -14.85
C LEU A 212 -1.49 -32.38 -14.69
N ASP A 213 -0.24 -32.24 -14.24
CA ASP A 213 0.73 -33.29 -13.94
C ASP A 213 0.78 -33.69 -12.45
N GLY A 214 -0.07 -33.11 -11.61
CA GLY A 214 -0.08 -33.32 -10.17
C GLY A 214 1.00 -32.54 -9.42
N THR A 215 1.71 -31.60 -10.07
CA THR A 215 2.60 -30.68 -9.35
C THR A 215 1.80 -29.65 -8.58
N LYS A 216 2.13 -29.53 -7.29
CA LYS A 216 1.59 -28.49 -6.42
C LYS A 216 2.15 -27.14 -6.85
N ARG A 217 1.27 -26.16 -7.04
CA ARG A 217 1.66 -24.77 -7.34
C ARG A 217 1.46 -23.94 -6.09
N TYR A 218 2.36 -23.00 -5.85
CA TYR A 218 2.29 -22.11 -4.68
C TYR A 218 2.20 -20.66 -5.15
N GLN A 219 1.33 -19.89 -4.50
CA GLN A 219 1.17 -18.48 -4.73
C GLN A 219 1.60 -17.69 -3.50
N TYR A 220 2.24 -16.54 -3.74
CA TYR A 220 2.51 -15.56 -2.69
C TYR A 220 1.18 -15.09 -2.10
N ALA A 221 0.97 -15.34 -0.81
CA ALA A 221 -0.30 -15.08 -0.12
C ALA A 221 -0.07 -14.90 1.39
N PRO A 222 0.61 -13.81 1.80
CA PRO A 222 0.98 -13.56 3.19
C PRO A 222 -0.20 -13.21 4.11
N ASP A 223 -1.39 -12.90 3.56
CA ASP A 223 -2.57 -12.44 4.33
C ASP A 223 -3.84 -13.29 4.11
N GLY A 224 -3.67 -14.60 3.96
CA GLY A 224 -4.80 -15.52 4.10
C GLY A 224 -5.68 -15.68 2.87
N TYR A 225 -6.30 -14.61 2.39
CA TYR A 225 -7.20 -14.59 1.25
C TYR A 225 -7.23 -13.17 0.67
N ALA A 226 -6.75 -13.03 -0.58
CA ALA A 226 -6.65 -11.80 -1.38
C ALA A 226 -5.28 -11.10 -1.37
N ASN A 227 -4.79 -10.83 -2.58
CA ASN A 227 -3.70 -9.89 -2.87
C ASN A 227 -4.13 -8.47 -2.47
N GLU A 228 -4.16 -8.14 -1.18
CA GLU A 228 -4.12 -6.74 -0.77
C GLU A 228 -2.78 -6.12 -1.19
N THR A 229 -1.71 -6.91 -1.20
CA THR A 229 -0.40 -6.53 -1.74
C THR A 229 -0.40 -6.62 -3.26
N LYS A 230 0.22 -5.63 -3.93
CA LYS A 230 0.36 -5.62 -5.40
C LYS A 230 1.35 -6.69 -5.90
N ALA A 231 2.08 -7.34 -4.98
CA ALA A 231 3.13 -8.30 -5.28
C ALA A 231 2.56 -9.63 -5.80
N ILE A 232 3.24 -10.24 -6.77
CA ILE A 232 2.87 -11.53 -7.37
C ILE A 232 3.93 -12.62 -7.15
N GLY A 233 5.14 -12.27 -6.72
CA GLY A 233 6.20 -13.23 -6.46
C GLY A 233 7.50 -12.62 -5.94
N LEU A 234 8.42 -13.49 -5.49
CA LEU A 234 9.77 -13.11 -5.06
C LEU A 234 10.69 -12.84 -6.24
N THR A 235 11.62 -11.91 -6.06
CA THR A 235 12.71 -11.64 -7.02
C THR A 235 14.06 -12.17 -6.56
N ASP A 236 14.20 -12.52 -5.28
CA ASP A 236 15.41 -13.06 -4.65
C ASP A 236 15.02 -13.79 -3.34
N ASP A 237 16.00 -14.25 -2.56
CA ASP A 237 15.80 -14.92 -1.27
C ASP A 237 15.12 -14.05 -0.21
N ILE A 238 14.35 -14.69 0.66
CA ILE A 238 13.82 -14.09 1.88
C ILE A 238 14.91 -14.07 2.95
N PHE A 239 14.99 -12.99 3.71
CA PHE A 239 15.91 -12.88 4.84
C PHE A 239 15.14 -12.64 6.13
N SER A 240 15.50 -13.33 7.20
CA SER A 240 14.96 -13.04 8.55
C SER A 240 16.06 -12.60 9.51
N ALA A 241 15.69 -11.82 10.52
CA ALA A 241 16.60 -11.40 11.56
C ALA A 241 15.86 -11.23 12.89
N GLU A 242 16.50 -11.65 13.98
CA GLU A 242 16.03 -11.35 15.33
C GLU A 242 16.46 -9.93 15.71
N THR A 243 15.52 -9.11 16.16
CA THR A 243 15.76 -7.70 16.51
C THR A 243 15.20 -7.38 17.89
N SER A 244 15.40 -6.14 18.37
CA SER A 244 14.82 -5.69 19.63
C SER A 244 13.28 -5.67 19.65
N ILE A 245 12.63 -5.75 18.48
CA ILE A 245 11.17 -5.77 18.36
C ILE A 245 10.63 -7.16 18.03
N GLY A 246 11.48 -8.20 18.01
CA GLY A 246 11.13 -9.55 17.59
C GLY A 246 11.74 -9.92 16.24
N GLU A 247 11.32 -11.07 15.71
CA GLU A 247 11.78 -11.57 14.41
C GLU A 247 11.12 -10.77 13.28
N ILE A 248 11.94 -10.31 12.34
CA ILE A 248 11.48 -9.61 11.13
C ILE A 248 11.88 -10.37 9.88
N TYR A 249 11.13 -10.18 8.80
CA TYR A 249 11.36 -10.78 7.49
C TYR A 249 11.41 -9.70 6.41
N LEU A 250 12.47 -9.70 5.61
CA LEU A 250 12.67 -8.83 4.45
C LEU A 250 12.49 -9.64 3.15
N LEU A 251 11.50 -9.25 2.36
CA LEU A 251 11.09 -9.94 1.13
C LEU A 251 11.32 -9.05 -0.09
N PRO A 252 12.20 -9.45 -1.02
CA PRO A 252 12.33 -8.81 -2.32
C PRO A 252 11.29 -9.36 -3.30
N LEU A 253 10.45 -8.50 -3.86
CA LEU A 253 9.22 -8.87 -4.57
C LEU A 253 9.08 -8.19 -5.94
N GLU A 254 8.21 -8.71 -6.78
CA GLU A 254 7.78 -8.12 -8.05
C GLU A 254 6.25 -8.07 -8.12
N ASN A 255 5.70 -6.98 -8.67
CA ASN A 255 4.26 -6.83 -8.89
C ASN A 255 3.82 -7.31 -10.29
N GLN A 256 2.51 -7.34 -10.52
CA GLN A 256 1.93 -7.77 -11.82
C GLN A 256 2.38 -6.95 -13.04
N PHE A 257 3.01 -5.79 -12.83
CA PHE A 257 3.53 -4.91 -13.88
C PHE A 257 5.04 -5.05 -14.10
N GLY A 258 5.70 -5.99 -13.41
CA GLY A 258 7.15 -6.17 -13.46
C GLY A 258 7.93 -5.16 -12.61
N GLU A 259 7.26 -4.43 -11.72
CA GLU A 259 7.94 -3.51 -10.82
C GLU A 259 8.51 -4.27 -9.63
N LYS A 260 9.81 -4.10 -9.39
CA LYS A 260 10.49 -4.65 -8.21
C LYS A 260 10.28 -3.76 -6.98
N GLY A 261 10.11 -4.38 -5.83
CA GLY A 261 9.91 -3.73 -4.54
C GLY A 261 10.26 -4.63 -3.38
N TYR A 262 9.97 -4.17 -2.16
CA TYR A 262 10.26 -4.89 -0.93
C TYR A 262 9.08 -4.80 0.03
N GLU A 263 8.91 -5.87 0.80
CA GLU A 263 8.03 -5.90 1.96
C GLU A 263 8.82 -6.31 3.20
N LEU A 264 8.49 -5.68 4.32
CA LEU A 264 9.07 -5.99 5.61
C LEU A 264 7.95 -6.38 6.56
N TYR A 265 8.07 -7.57 7.13
CA TYR A 265 7.12 -8.12 8.09
C TYR A 265 7.74 -8.29 9.46
N HIS A 266 6.92 -8.12 10.50
CA HIS A 266 7.20 -8.56 11.86
C HIS A 266 6.45 -9.86 12.11
N TYR A 267 7.12 -10.85 12.68
CA TYR A 267 6.50 -12.11 13.08
C TYR A 267 5.92 -12.00 14.48
N THR A 268 4.61 -12.12 14.60
CA THR A 268 3.88 -11.95 15.87
C THR A 268 3.77 -13.23 16.68
N GLY A 269 4.18 -14.37 16.12
CA GLY A 269 4.27 -15.66 16.79
C GLY A 269 3.04 -16.00 17.62
N GLY A 270 1.97 -16.50 16.98
CA GLY A 270 0.66 -16.74 17.58
C GLY A 270 0.61 -17.01 19.09
N GLU A 271 0.48 -15.96 19.90
CA GLU A 271 0.12 -16.08 21.33
C GLU A 271 -1.39 -16.37 21.53
N ASN A 272 -2.15 -16.53 20.45
CA ASN A 272 -3.56 -16.87 20.52
C ASN A 272 -3.82 -18.29 20.03
N TYR A 273 -4.12 -19.19 20.97
CA TYR A 273 -4.98 -20.36 20.75
C TYR A 273 -6.40 -19.90 20.36
N SER A 274 -6.54 -19.11 19.30
CA SER A 274 -7.81 -18.76 18.69
C SER A 274 -7.91 -19.53 17.39
N SER A 275 -8.81 -20.51 17.36
CA SER A 275 -9.11 -21.36 16.22
C SER A 275 -9.84 -20.63 15.07
N ASN A 276 -9.55 -19.35 14.86
CA ASN A 276 -10.07 -18.59 13.73
C ASN A 276 -8.99 -18.56 12.65
N TYR A 277 -9.29 -19.24 11.55
CA TYR A 277 -8.45 -19.47 10.37
C TYR A 277 -8.06 -18.20 9.56
N ASP A 278 -8.12 -17.01 10.17
CA ASP A 278 -8.10 -15.71 9.48
C ASP A 278 -6.99 -14.75 9.91
N THR A 279 -6.17 -15.07 10.90
CA THR A 279 -5.05 -14.19 11.30
C THR A 279 -3.72 -14.85 10.94
N THR A 280 -2.97 -14.23 10.04
CA THR A 280 -1.59 -14.64 9.77
C THR A 280 -0.69 -14.17 10.91
N ASP A 281 0.36 -14.93 11.24
CA ASP A 281 1.32 -14.59 12.31
C ASP A 281 2.29 -13.45 11.88
N LEU A 282 1.83 -12.55 11.00
CA LEU A 282 2.65 -11.58 10.28
C LEU A 282 1.99 -10.21 10.26
N ASP A 283 2.68 -9.22 10.81
CA ASP A 283 2.30 -7.81 10.69
C ASP A 283 3.15 -7.14 9.60
N LEU A 284 2.52 -6.54 8.59
CA LEU A 284 3.22 -5.76 7.57
C LEU A 284 3.71 -4.44 8.17
N ILE A 285 5.03 -4.30 8.35
CA ILE A 285 5.67 -3.05 8.77
C ILE A 285 5.65 -2.04 7.62
N CYS A 286 6.02 -2.49 6.42
CA CYS A 286 6.02 -1.63 5.24
C CYS A 286 5.98 -2.42 3.94
N SER A 287 5.42 -1.81 2.91
CA SER A 287 5.55 -2.24 1.51
C SER A 287 5.94 -1.06 0.65
N THR A 288 6.99 -1.20 -0.15
CA THR A 288 7.39 -0.16 -1.11
C THR A 288 6.35 0.03 -2.22
N PHE A 289 5.44 -0.93 -2.41
CA PHE A 289 4.35 -0.82 -3.39
C PHE A 289 3.21 0.12 -2.94
N TYR A 290 3.14 0.42 -1.64
CA TYR A 290 2.25 1.43 -1.07
C TYR A 290 2.92 2.79 -0.89
N ASP A 291 4.26 2.84 -1.00
CA ASP A 291 4.99 4.08 -0.92
C ASP A 291 4.84 4.90 -2.21
N LYS A 292 3.76 5.67 -2.25
CA LYS A 292 3.49 6.64 -3.31
C LYS A 292 4.54 7.75 -3.40
N SER A 293 5.55 7.84 -2.54
CA SER A 293 6.63 8.83 -2.62
C SER A 293 7.95 8.27 -3.15
N ASN A 294 8.04 6.94 -3.25
CA ASN A 294 9.25 6.20 -3.57
C ASN A 294 10.45 6.48 -2.63
N ALA A 295 10.21 7.10 -1.47
CA ALA A 295 11.22 7.42 -0.46
C ALA A 295 11.77 6.17 0.25
N LEU A 296 10.94 5.14 0.41
CA LEU A 296 11.29 3.87 1.05
C LEU A 296 12.07 2.95 0.11
N LYS A 297 11.77 2.96 -1.20
CA LYS A 297 12.40 2.02 -2.15
C LYS A 297 13.93 2.08 -2.10
N GLY A 298 14.50 3.29 -2.15
CA GLY A 298 15.94 3.48 -2.04
C GLY A 298 16.52 3.06 -0.68
N LYS A 299 15.76 3.22 0.41
CA LYS A 299 16.16 2.77 1.76
C LYS A 299 16.15 1.25 1.87
N CYS A 300 15.13 0.59 1.32
CA CYS A 300 15.04 -0.85 1.25
C CYS A 300 16.14 -1.44 0.35
N ASP A 301 16.44 -0.82 -0.80
CA ASP A 301 17.54 -1.23 -1.68
C ASP A 301 18.89 -1.18 -0.95
N GLU A 302 19.15 -0.10 -0.19
CA GLU A 302 20.35 0.06 0.62
C GLU A 302 20.46 -0.99 1.72
N LEU A 303 19.35 -1.28 2.41
CA LEU A 303 19.28 -2.33 3.42
C LEU A 303 19.53 -3.70 2.80
N PHE A 304 18.81 -4.07 1.74
CA PHE A 304 18.91 -5.38 1.11
C PHE A 304 20.33 -5.66 0.59
N LYS A 305 20.99 -4.66 0.01
CA LYS A 305 22.41 -4.77 -0.37
C LYS A 305 23.33 -5.02 0.82
N SER A 306 23.07 -4.37 1.96
CA SER A 306 23.81 -4.61 3.19
C SER A 306 23.57 -6.03 3.71
N VAL A 307 22.31 -6.48 3.76
CA VAL A 307 21.95 -7.85 4.13
C VAL A 307 22.69 -8.87 3.29
N LYS A 308 22.69 -8.74 1.96
CA LYS A 308 23.43 -9.63 1.05
C LYS A 308 24.94 -9.56 1.24
N LEU A 309 25.50 -8.40 1.58
CA LEU A 309 26.92 -8.28 1.88
C LEU A 309 27.31 -9.07 3.14
N HIS A 310 26.44 -9.05 4.14
CA HIS A 310 26.67 -9.64 5.46
C HIS A 310 26.08 -11.06 5.61
N GLU A 311 25.42 -11.63 4.58
CA GLU A 311 24.81 -12.96 4.67
C GLU A 311 25.82 -14.09 4.93
N SER A 312 27.08 -13.86 4.52
CA SER A 312 28.18 -14.81 4.69
C SER A 312 29.07 -14.49 5.90
N ASP A 313 28.69 -13.50 6.70
CA ASP A 313 29.48 -13.11 7.88
C ASP A 313 29.51 -14.22 8.92
N PHE A 314 30.65 -14.36 9.56
CA PHE A 314 30.84 -15.39 10.58
C PHE A 314 30.11 -15.00 11.87
N VAL A 315 29.07 -15.75 12.21
CA VAL A 315 28.30 -15.54 13.45
C VAL A 315 29.04 -16.13 14.64
N ILE A 316 29.43 -15.27 15.58
CA ILE A 316 30.03 -15.66 16.86
C ILE A 316 28.95 -15.55 17.94
N SER A 317 28.76 -16.58 18.77
CA SER A 317 27.85 -16.48 19.92
C SER A 317 28.31 -15.38 20.88
N GLU A 318 27.39 -14.72 21.57
CA GLU A 318 27.73 -13.70 22.58
C GLU A 318 28.68 -14.24 23.66
N SER A 319 28.52 -15.52 24.03
CA SER A 319 29.45 -16.20 24.94
C SER A 319 30.86 -16.30 24.37
N ALA A 320 31.02 -16.62 23.08
CA ALA A 320 32.31 -16.70 22.42
C ALA A 320 32.90 -15.30 22.17
N LYS A 321 32.09 -14.29 21.81
CA LYS A 321 32.53 -12.89 21.72
C LYS A 321 33.10 -12.41 23.06
N SER A 322 32.40 -12.66 24.17
CA SER A 322 32.86 -12.30 25.51
C SER A 322 34.20 -12.97 25.89
N LEU A 323 34.39 -14.24 25.49
CA LEU A 323 35.66 -14.96 25.71
C LEU A 323 36.80 -14.36 24.86
N ILE A 324 36.54 -14.06 23.59
CA ILE A 324 37.51 -13.43 22.68
C ILE A 324 37.88 -12.03 23.20
N ASP A 325 36.90 -11.22 23.60
CA ASP A 325 37.13 -9.89 24.14
C ASP A 325 37.95 -9.92 25.43
N ARG A 326 37.67 -10.87 26.32
CA ARG A 326 38.46 -11.08 27.55
C ARG A 326 39.91 -11.43 27.23
N TYR A 327 40.12 -12.26 26.20
CA TYR A 327 41.46 -12.63 25.76
C TYR A 327 42.21 -11.46 25.11
N LEU A 328 41.55 -10.70 24.23
CA LEU A 328 42.15 -9.56 23.52
C LEU A 328 42.37 -8.34 24.43
N ASN A 329 41.52 -8.13 25.44
CA ASN A 329 41.57 -6.98 26.35
C ASN A 329 41.73 -7.37 27.83
N PRO A 330 42.83 -8.04 28.23
CA PRO A 330 42.99 -8.59 29.58
C PRO A 330 43.06 -7.52 30.68
N LYS A 331 43.31 -6.25 30.34
CA LYS A 331 43.40 -5.14 31.30
C LYS A 331 42.09 -4.36 31.51
N ARG A 332 41.09 -4.51 30.63
CA ARG A 332 39.78 -3.83 30.78
C ARG A 332 38.93 -4.48 31.87
N ASN A 333 39.10 -5.78 32.11
CA ASN A 333 38.27 -6.55 33.05
C ASN A 333 38.84 -6.61 34.48
N ASN A 334 40.01 -6.03 34.74
CA ASN A 334 40.59 -5.97 36.09
C ASN A 334 40.06 -4.79 36.92
N ALA A 335 39.16 -3.96 36.37
CA ALA A 335 38.52 -2.85 37.07
C ALA A 335 37.22 -3.27 37.78
N ASP A 336 36.56 -4.33 37.34
CA ASP A 336 35.36 -4.88 37.98
C ASP A 336 35.76 -6.18 38.71
N GLY A 337 36.13 -5.99 39.97
CA GLY A 337 36.84 -6.98 40.76
C GLY A 337 36.11 -8.32 40.88
N PHE A 338 36.84 -9.40 40.61
CA PHE A 338 36.89 -10.59 41.45
C PHE A 338 38.17 -11.39 41.11
N MET A 339 38.87 -11.80 42.18
CA MET A 339 40.04 -12.68 42.26
C MET A 339 41.43 -12.09 41.92
N ASN A 340 42.07 -11.54 42.97
CA ASN A 340 43.51 -11.63 43.13
C ASN A 340 43.93 -13.11 43.14
N ILE A 341 44.70 -13.54 42.15
CA ILE A 341 45.54 -14.74 42.30
C ILE A 341 46.78 -14.26 43.06
N PRO A 342 47.14 -14.83 44.23
CA PRO A 342 48.38 -14.44 44.90
C PRO A 342 49.56 -14.90 44.05
N ASP A 343 50.45 -13.96 43.71
CA ASP A 343 51.82 -14.28 43.34
C ASP A 343 52.47 -15.02 44.51
N GLY A 344 52.88 -16.27 44.30
CA GLY A 344 53.70 -16.99 45.26
C GLY A 344 53.63 -18.50 45.14
N ILE A 345 54.46 -19.07 44.27
CA ILE A 345 55.17 -20.32 44.60
C ILE A 345 56.63 -20.11 44.18
N ASP A 346 57.42 -19.62 45.14
CA ASP A 346 58.84 -19.95 45.23
C ASP A 346 58.92 -21.45 45.54
N GLU A 347 59.38 -22.27 44.59
CA GLU A 347 60.04 -23.53 44.91
C GLU A 347 61.28 -23.66 44.03
N GLU A 348 62.41 -23.28 44.62
CA GLU A 348 63.73 -23.79 44.26
C GLU A 348 63.68 -25.33 44.23
N LEU A 349 63.86 -25.91 43.06
CA LEU A 349 64.19 -27.33 42.93
C LEU A 349 65.71 -27.47 43.05
N PRO A 350 66.26 -28.14 44.08
CA PRO A 350 67.67 -28.49 44.08
C PRO A 350 67.90 -29.71 43.17
N PHE A 351 68.93 -29.58 42.35
CA PHE A 351 69.57 -30.69 41.65
C PHE A 351 70.11 -31.72 42.65
N ASN A 352 69.61 -32.96 42.58
CA ASN A 352 70.40 -34.19 42.44
C ASN A 352 69.51 -35.44 42.35
#